data_AF-A0A9J6CDD1-F1
#
_entry.id   AF-A0A9J6CDD1-F1
#
_cell.length_a   1.000
_cell.length_b   1.000
_cell.length_c   1.000
_cell.angle_alpha   90.00
_cell.angle_beta   90.00
_cell.angle_gamma   90.00
#
_symmetry.space_group_name_H-M   'P 1'
#
loop_
_entity.id
_entity.type
_entity.pdbx_description
1 polymer ?
#
loop_
_entity_poly.entity_id
_entity_poly.type
_entity_poly.pdbx_seq_one_letter_code
_entity_poly.pdbx_strand_id
1 'polypeptide(L)'
;MESESSEITSLRARVKLLNCYAFDETCMQHELNKLIKYHENEGENFAPDFCTAFRHANQTIFDHYLNQLVSNVTLKNRNFIARTIHCSLNENYLGVIVTAIEDTTNILTDAERINLINNMLISSSSAFNVAFEYIKRNVDKIDSFRARLMTAINTQRKFNELKSLLNEAIDEGILTQIQANETIAAIEKNLKWQEKHLDDIKKWFENDDVKEEETTTTATVATTIETTTQGANGKIISFYLLCLSILLTINH
;
A
#
# COMPACT_ATOMS: atom_id res chain seq x y z
N MET A 1 -28.63 18.09 17.48
CA MET A 1 -27.61 17.27 16.80
C MET A 1 -28.34 16.07 16.23
N GLU A 2 -28.67 16.10 14.94
CA GLU A 2 -29.19 14.92 14.26
C GLU A 2 -28.08 13.87 14.19
N SER A 3 -28.33 12.65 14.66
CA SER A 3 -27.37 11.56 14.51
C SER A 3 -27.25 11.24 13.03
N GLU A 4 -26.10 11.53 12.44
CA GLU A 4 -25.76 11.07 11.10
C GLU A 4 -25.97 9.55 11.02
N SER A 5 -26.61 9.07 9.95
CA SER A 5 -26.87 7.63 9.83
C SER A 5 -25.56 6.86 9.68
N SER A 6 -25.48 5.69 10.31
CA SER A 6 -24.31 4.79 10.25
C SER A 6 -23.84 4.50 8.81
N GLU A 7 -24.77 4.49 7.85
CA GLU A 7 -24.50 4.26 6.43
C GLU A 7 -23.69 5.39 5.79
N ILE A 8 -24.03 6.65 6.10
CA ILE A 8 -23.31 7.82 5.55
C ILE A 8 -21.88 7.86 6.09
N THR A 9 -21.69 7.56 7.38
CA THR A 9 -20.36 7.48 7.99
C THR A 9 -19.52 6.36 7.35
N SER A 10 -20.12 5.20 7.08
CA SER A 10 -19.47 4.08 6.38
C SER A 10 -19.07 4.44 4.94
N LEU A 11 -19.95 5.11 4.19
CA LEU A 11 -19.65 5.55 2.82
C LEU A 11 -18.52 6.58 2.78
N ARG A 12 -18.55 7.59 3.65
CA ARG A 12 -17.48 8.59 3.75
C ARG A 12 -16.13 7.95 4.07
N ALA A 13 -16.08 6.98 4.97
CA ALA A 13 -14.86 6.25 5.28
C ALA A 13 -14.32 5.49 4.05
N ARG A 14 -15.19 4.86 3.26
CA ARG A 14 -14.81 4.15 2.02
C ARG A 14 -14.31 5.11 0.93
N VAL A 15 -15.02 6.22 0.70
CA VAL A 15 -14.63 7.22 -0.31
C VAL A 15 -13.28 7.84 0.06
N LYS A 16 -13.09 8.21 1.34
CA LYS A 16 -11.81 8.69 1.86
C LYS A 16 -10.70 7.67 1.60
N LEU A 17 -10.92 6.41 1.97
CA LEU A 17 -9.94 5.34 1.79
C LEU A 17 -9.54 5.19 0.32
N LEU A 18 -10.51 5.18 -0.59
CA LEU A 18 -10.26 5.08 -2.03
C LEU A 18 -9.52 6.30 -2.59
N ASN A 19 -9.87 7.53 -2.17
CA ASN A 19 -9.17 8.76 -2.57
C ASN A 19 -7.69 8.71 -2.16
N CYS A 20 -7.43 8.38 -0.89
CA CYS A 20 -6.08 8.32 -0.34
C CYS A 20 -5.25 7.22 -1.01
N TYR A 21 -5.88 6.08 -1.30
CA TYR A 21 -5.23 5.01 -2.02
C TYR A 21 -4.96 5.35 -3.48
N ALA A 22 -5.81 6.15 -4.12
CA ALA A 22 -5.59 6.72 -5.46
C ALA A 22 -4.50 7.82 -5.47
N PHE A 23 -3.73 7.95 -4.38
CA PHE A 23 -2.67 8.93 -4.20
C PHE A 23 -3.15 10.38 -4.40
N ASP A 24 -4.40 10.67 -3.98
CA ASP A 24 -4.85 12.05 -3.91
C ASP A 24 -4.03 12.82 -2.85
N GLU A 25 -3.33 13.85 -3.31
CA GLU A 25 -2.39 14.63 -2.51
C GLU A 25 -3.09 15.32 -1.34
N THR A 26 -4.31 15.83 -1.57
CA THR A 26 -5.11 16.47 -0.53
C THR A 26 -5.46 15.48 0.57
N CYS A 27 -5.87 14.26 0.20
CA CYS A 27 -6.18 13.18 1.13
C CYS A 27 -4.94 12.77 1.95
N MET A 28 -3.80 12.57 1.30
CA MET A 28 -2.55 12.19 1.98
C MET A 28 -2.07 13.28 2.95
N GLN A 29 -2.06 14.54 2.51
CA GLN A 29 -1.67 15.68 3.36
C GLN A 29 -2.62 15.85 4.55
N HIS A 30 -3.93 15.62 4.35
CA HIS A 30 -4.91 15.65 5.44
C HIS A 30 -4.63 14.60 6.50
N GLU A 31 -4.29 13.37 6.11
CA GLU A 31 -3.95 12.31 7.05
C GLU A 31 -2.60 12.53 7.73
N LEU A 32 -1.62 13.10 7.03
CA LEU A 32 -0.36 13.55 7.65
C LEU A 32 -0.61 14.63 8.71
N ASN A 33 -1.43 15.63 8.43
CA ASN A 33 -1.76 16.69 9.39
C ASN A 33 -2.43 16.12 10.64
N LYS A 34 -3.29 15.11 10.49
CA LYS A 34 -3.86 14.38 11.63
C LYS A 34 -2.81 13.61 12.42
N LEU A 35 -1.85 12.97 11.75
CA LEU A 35 -0.75 12.27 12.42
C LEU A 35 0.12 13.23 13.24
N ILE A 36 0.42 14.42 12.71
CA ILE A 36 1.16 15.46 13.43
C ILE A 36 0.39 15.89 14.69
N LYS A 37 -0.91 16.19 14.57
CA LYS A 37 -1.75 16.55 15.74
C LYS A 37 -1.87 15.43 16.77
N TYR A 38 -2.00 14.19 16.29
CA TYR A 38 -2.03 13.00 17.13
C TYR A 38 -0.71 12.85 17.91
N HIS A 39 0.42 13.12 17.25
CA HIS A 39 1.74 13.13 17.87
C HIS A 39 1.92 14.27 18.89
N GLU A 40 1.34 15.45 18.65
CA GLU A 40 1.41 16.62 19.54
C GLU A 40 0.49 16.56 20.77
N ASN A 41 -0.14 15.40 21.04
CA ASN A 41 -1.09 15.16 22.14
C ASN A 41 -2.40 15.98 22.06
N GLU A 42 -2.83 16.42 20.87
CA GLU A 42 -4.13 17.10 20.68
C GLU A 42 -5.36 16.15 20.72
N GLY A 43 -5.20 14.93 21.27
CA GLY A 43 -6.30 14.07 21.70
C GLY A 43 -6.79 13.01 20.71
N GLU A 44 -7.48 12.02 21.29
CA GLU A 44 -7.97 10.76 20.69
C GLU A 44 -9.01 10.93 19.56
N ASN A 45 -9.54 12.14 19.36
CA ASN A 45 -10.69 12.38 18.48
C ASN A 45 -10.36 12.34 16.98
N PHE A 46 -9.08 12.30 16.60
CA PHE A 46 -8.65 12.34 15.20
C PHE A 46 -7.56 11.33 14.89
N ALA A 47 -7.80 10.04 15.16
CA ALA A 47 -6.91 8.98 14.70
C ALA A 47 -6.75 9.07 13.16
N PRO A 48 -5.53 9.30 12.64
CA PRO A 48 -5.30 9.27 11.20
C PRO A 48 -5.47 7.85 10.65
N ASP A 49 -5.63 7.75 9.34
CA ASP A 49 -5.20 6.57 8.61
C ASP A 49 -3.68 6.59 8.58
N PHE A 50 -3.06 5.85 9.51
CA PHE A 50 -1.62 5.89 9.73
C PHE A 50 -0.82 5.43 8.51
N CYS A 51 -1.28 4.40 7.80
CA CYS A 51 -0.60 3.93 6.60
C CYS A 51 -0.59 5.04 5.53
N THR A 52 -1.72 5.69 5.31
CA THR A 52 -1.81 6.86 4.43
C THR A 52 -0.92 8.00 4.90
N ALA A 53 -0.94 8.33 6.20
CA ALA A 53 -0.12 9.40 6.74
C ALA A 53 1.38 9.12 6.55
N PHE A 54 1.83 7.88 6.77
CA PHE A 54 3.24 7.49 6.58
C PHE A 54 3.69 7.52 5.11
N ARG A 55 2.79 7.43 4.13
CA ARG A 55 3.13 7.64 2.72
C ARG A 55 3.70 9.03 2.47
N HIS A 56 3.28 10.02 3.26
CA HIS A 56 3.69 11.42 3.12
C HIS A 56 4.48 11.96 4.33
N ALA A 57 4.73 11.14 5.35
CA ALA A 57 5.46 11.57 6.53
C ALA A 57 6.87 12.06 6.18
N ASN A 58 7.27 13.18 6.80
CA ASN A 58 8.64 13.66 6.73
C ASN A 58 9.55 12.83 7.65
N GLN A 59 10.86 13.08 7.54
CA GLN A 59 11.86 12.34 8.30
C GLN A 59 11.65 12.46 9.81
N THR A 60 11.35 13.65 10.32
CA THR A 60 11.15 13.87 11.77
C THR A 60 10.04 13.00 12.33
N ILE A 61 8.88 12.95 11.67
CA ILE A 61 7.75 12.11 12.09
C ILE A 61 8.10 10.63 11.96
N PHE A 62 8.74 10.24 10.84
CA PHE A 62 9.16 8.87 10.62
C PHE A 62 10.12 8.37 11.70
N ASP A 63 11.19 9.12 11.97
CA ASP A 63 12.22 8.81 12.96
C ASP A 63 11.63 8.71 14.37
N HIS A 64 10.66 9.58 14.70
CA HIS A 64 9.95 9.49 15.98
C HIS A 64 9.24 8.13 16.17
N TYR A 65 8.47 7.70 15.17
CA TYR A 65 7.76 6.42 15.25
C TYR A 65 8.69 5.22 15.13
N LEU A 66 9.75 5.30 14.33
CA LEU A 66 10.78 4.27 14.28
C LEU A 66 11.45 4.10 15.64
N ASN A 67 11.84 5.20 16.29
CA ASN A 67 12.41 5.18 17.63
C ASN A 67 11.46 4.53 18.63
N GLN A 68 10.16 4.82 18.57
CA GLN A 68 9.16 4.12 19.39
C GLN A 68 9.08 2.63 19.08
N LEU A 69 9.13 2.23 17.79
CA LEU A 69 9.08 0.82 17.37
C LEU A 69 10.24 0.01 17.97
N VAL A 70 11.44 0.59 18.01
CA VAL A 70 12.67 -0.09 18.46
C VAL A 70 13.01 0.17 19.94
N SER A 71 12.26 1.03 20.63
CA SER A 71 12.44 1.37 22.05
C SER A 71 11.32 0.81 22.92
N ASN A 72 11.50 0.85 24.26
CA ASN A 72 10.62 0.21 25.24
C ASN A 72 9.23 0.91 25.39
N VAL A 73 8.41 0.85 24.34
CA VAL A 73 6.99 1.20 24.35
C VAL A 73 6.14 -0.03 24.63
N THR A 74 4.86 0.18 24.96
CA THR A 74 3.93 -0.93 25.15
C THR A 74 3.82 -1.80 23.89
N LEU A 75 3.69 -3.12 24.05
CA LEU A 75 3.52 -4.06 22.92
C LEU A 75 2.36 -3.66 22.00
N LYS A 76 1.27 -3.11 22.56
CA LYS A 76 0.13 -2.60 21.79
C LYS A 76 0.56 -1.49 20.83
N ASN A 77 1.30 -0.49 21.32
CA ASN A 77 1.78 0.61 20.49
C ASN A 77 2.81 0.13 19.47
N ARG A 78 3.70 -0.79 19.87
CA ARG A 78 4.71 -1.35 18.98
C ARG A 78 4.09 -2.12 17.79
N ASN A 79 3.16 -3.03 18.07
CA ASN A 79 2.43 -3.78 17.05
C ASN A 79 1.67 -2.84 16.10
N PHE A 80 1.12 -1.78 16.65
CA PHE A 80 0.41 -0.78 15.88
C PHE A 80 1.35 -0.01 14.92
N ILE A 81 2.52 0.43 15.39
CA ILE A 81 3.53 1.10 14.56
C ILE A 81 4.07 0.13 13.49
N ALA A 82 4.36 -1.11 13.87
CA ALA A 82 4.87 -2.14 12.96
C ALA A 82 3.92 -2.47 11.80
N ARG A 83 2.61 -2.20 11.93
CA ARG A 83 1.59 -2.39 10.88
C ARG A 83 1.41 -1.19 9.95
N THR A 84 2.12 -0.09 10.19
CA THR A 84 1.83 1.18 9.50
C THR A 84 3.08 1.88 8.99
N ILE A 85 4.20 1.81 9.71
CA ILE A 85 5.44 2.53 9.35
C ILE A 85 6.03 2.10 8.01
N HIS A 86 5.82 0.84 7.62
CA HIS A 86 6.26 0.29 6.33
C HIS A 86 5.50 0.88 5.12
N CYS A 87 4.44 1.65 5.34
CA CYS A 87 3.67 2.28 4.25
C CYS A 87 4.37 3.50 3.61
N SER A 88 5.54 3.90 4.11
CA SER A 88 6.30 4.99 3.49
C SER A 88 6.58 4.73 2.00
N LEU A 89 6.56 5.80 1.21
CA LEU A 89 6.99 5.78 -0.19
C LEU A 89 8.47 6.17 -0.34
N ASN A 90 9.13 6.57 0.74
CA ASN A 90 10.53 6.97 0.73
C ASN A 90 11.43 5.74 1.00
N GLU A 91 12.16 5.31 -0.03
CA GLU A 91 13.05 4.14 0.05
C GLU A 91 14.16 4.30 1.10
N ASN A 92 14.63 5.53 1.37
CA ASN A 92 15.63 5.75 2.42
C ASN A 92 15.05 5.42 3.80
N TYR A 93 13.83 5.88 4.09
CA TYR A 93 13.15 5.61 5.35
C TYR A 93 12.89 4.10 5.52
N LEU A 94 12.44 3.44 4.44
CA LEU A 94 12.25 1.99 4.41
C LEU A 94 13.58 1.24 4.62
N GLY A 95 14.70 1.76 4.12
CA GLY A 95 16.03 1.22 4.37
C GLY A 95 16.44 1.30 5.85
N VAL A 96 16.05 2.35 6.57
CA VAL A 96 16.28 2.44 8.02
C VAL A 96 15.46 1.39 8.79
N ILE A 97 14.23 1.07 8.34
CA ILE A 97 13.46 -0.05 8.92
C ILE A 97 14.24 -1.37 8.74
N VAL A 98 14.80 -1.63 7.56
CA VAL A 98 15.61 -2.85 7.34
C VAL A 98 16.84 -2.86 8.24
N THR A 99 17.49 -1.72 8.44
CA THR A 99 18.61 -1.60 9.38
C THR A 99 18.19 -1.95 10.81
N ALA A 100 17.02 -1.50 11.26
CA ALA A 100 16.46 -1.89 12.55
C ALA A 100 16.10 -3.38 12.63
N ILE A 101 15.65 -3.98 11.53
CA ILE A 101 15.37 -5.43 11.42
C ILE A 101 16.65 -6.26 11.46
N GLU A 102 17.77 -5.74 10.99
CA GLU A 102 19.08 -6.41 11.03
C GLU A 102 19.78 -6.23 12.40
N ASP A 103 19.48 -5.14 13.12
CA ASP A 103 20.04 -4.87 14.45
C ASP A 103 19.41 -5.77 15.54
N THR A 104 20.17 -6.78 15.98
CA THR A 104 19.75 -7.73 17.02
C THR A 104 19.85 -7.17 18.46
N THR A 105 20.33 -5.94 18.64
CA THR A 105 20.48 -5.32 19.96
C THR A 105 19.23 -4.57 20.42
N ASN A 106 18.33 -4.23 19.49
CA ASN A 106 17.05 -3.62 19.83
C ASN A 106 15.99 -4.65 20.29
N ILE A 107 14.83 -4.15 20.70
CA ILE A 107 13.80 -4.98 21.35
C ILE A 107 12.91 -5.78 20.39
N LEU A 108 13.12 -5.68 19.07
CA LEU A 108 12.29 -6.39 18.10
C LEU A 108 12.53 -7.90 18.17
N THR A 109 11.45 -8.64 18.33
CA THR A 109 11.45 -10.11 18.26
C THR A 109 11.59 -10.59 16.80
N ASP A 110 12.02 -11.84 16.61
CA ASP A 110 12.12 -12.43 15.27
C ASP A 110 10.78 -12.43 14.52
N ALA A 111 9.68 -12.67 15.24
CA ALA A 111 8.34 -12.60 14.67
C ALA A 111 7.97 -11.19 14.19
N GLU A 112 8.34 -10.14 14.94
CA GLU A 112 8.12 -8.74 14.52
C GLU A 112 8.97 -8.38 13.31
N ARG A 113 10.24 -8.83 13.28
CA ARG A 113 11.15 -8.65 12.14
C ARG A 113 10.59 -9.27 10.86
N ILE A 114 10.13 -10.53 10.93
CA ILE A 114 9.49 -11.23 9.81
C ILE A 114 8.21 -10.50 9.37
N ASN A 115 7.37 -10.09 10.33
CA ASN A 115 6.13 -9.38 10.03
C ASN A 115 6.36 -8.04 9.34
N LEU A 116 7.38 -7.28 9.74
CA LEU A 116 7.72 -6.01 9.10
C LEU A 116 8.08 -6.21 7.62
N ILE A 117 8.93 -7.18 7.29
CA ILE A 117 9.26 -7.52 5.89
C ILE A 117 8.02 -8.00 5.13
N ASN A 118 7.22 -8.89 5.73
CA ASN A 118 5.98 -9.39 5.11
C ASN A 118 4.96 -8.28 4.81
N ASN A 119 4.93 -7.23 5.63
CA ASN A 119 4.07 -6.07 5.40
C ASN A 119 4.66 -5.16 4.32
N MET A 120 5.98 -4.97 4.30
CA MET A 120 6.66 -4.20 3.24
C MET A 120 6.38 -4.78 1.85
N LEU A 121 6.43 -6.11 1.69
CA LEU A 121 6.19 -6.82 0.43
C LEU A 121 4.82 -6.54 -0.23
N ILE A 122 3.82 -6.06 0.51
CA ILE A 122 2.47 -5.82 -0.02
C ILE A 122 2.02 -4.35 0.08
N SER A 123 2.88 -3.45 0.55
CA SER A 123 2.45 -2.10 0.92
C SER A 123 2.61 -1.05 -0.18
N SER A 124 3.75 -1.06 -0.89
CA SER A 124 4.04 -0.18 -2.03
C SER A 124 5.14 -0.79 -2.89
N SER A 125 5.31 -0.30 -4.12
CA SER A 125 6.41 -0.72 -5.01
C SER A 125 7.78 -0.45 -4.38
N SER A 126 7.94 0.72 -3.74
CA SER A 126 9.16 1.12 -3.03
C SER A 126 9.45 0.18 -1.86
N ALA A 127 8.46 -0.09 -1.00
CA ALA A 127 8.62 -1.01 0.12
C ALA A 127 8.89 -2.45 -0.33
N PHE A 128 8.23 -2.91 -1.40
CA PHE A 128 8.51 -4.20 -2.01
C PHE A 128 9.96 -4.28 -2.48
N ASN A 129 10.48 -3.28 -3.19
CA ASN A 129 11.86 -3.30 -3.68
C ASN A 129 12.86 -3.37 -2.52
N VAL A 130 12.69 -2.54 -1.49
CA VAL A 130 13.57 -2.57 -0.30
C VAL A 130 13.52 -3.93 0.41
N ALA A 131 12.32 -4.48 0.62
CA ALA A 131 12.14 -5.79 1.25
C ALA A 131 12.71 -6.94 0.40
N PHE A 132 12.52 -6.89 -0.91
CA PHE A 132 13.03 -7.91 -1.82
C PHE A 132 14.56 -7.92 -1.86
N GLU A 133 15.20 -6.75 -1.85
CA GLU A 133 16.66 -6.66 -1.73
C GLU A 133 17.18 -7.18 -0.38
N TYR A 134 16.43 -6.98 0.71
CA TYR A 134 16.76 -7.62 2.00
C TYR A 134 16.71 -9.15 1.90
N ILE A 135 15.67 -9.71 1.27
CA ILE A 135 15.53 -11.17 1.11
C ILE A 135 16.65 -11.73 0.24
N LYS A 136 17.05 -11.05 -0.83
CA LYS A 136 18.19 -11.46 -1.67
C LYS A 136 19.51 -11.55 -0.89
N ARG A 137 19.72 -10.68 0.11
CA ARG A 137 20.92 -10.72 0.97
C ARG A 137 20.83 -11.74 2.11
N ASN A 138 19.63 -12.26 2.38
CA ASN A 138 19.30 -13.16 3.49
C ASN A 138 18.52 -14.36 2.93
N VAL A 139 19.10 -15.08 1.97
CA VAL A 139 18.45 -16.18 1.24
C VAL A 139 17.97 -17.27 2.19
N ASP A 140 18.66 -17.47 3.32
CA ASP A 140 18.30 -18.35 4.44
C ASP A 140 16.88 -18.10 4.97
N LYS A 141 16.35 -16.87 4.82
CA LYS A 141 15.02 -16.48 5.29
C LYS A 141 13.93 -16.60 4.23
N ILE A 142 14.25 -17.00 3.00
CA ILE A 142 13.30 -16.96 1.87
C ILE A 142 12.00 -17.75 2.13
N ASP A 143 12.07 -18.89 2.82
CA ASP A 143 10.88 -19.71 3.08
C ASP A 143 9.86 -18.95 3.95
N SER A 144 10.33 -18.11 4.88
CA SER A 144 9.48 -17.25 5.73
C SER A 144 8.67 -16.21 4.94
N PHE A 145 9.09 -15.92 3.71
CA PHE A 145 8.48 -14.90 2.85
C PHE A 145 7.83 -15.46 1.59
N ARG A 146 8.01 -16.75 1.30
CA ARG A 146 7.59 -17.42 0.06
C ARG A 146 6.12 -17.22 -0.25
N ALA A 147 5.24 -17.40 0.74
CA ALA A 147 3.81 -17.18 0.60
C ALA A 147 3.46 -15.76 0.17
N ARG A 148 4.20 -14.77 0.69
CA ARG A 148 3.98 -13.36 0.39
C ARG A 148 4.56 -12.97 -0.96
N LEU A 149 5.70 -13.53 -1.34
CA LEU A 149 6.30 -13.32 -2.66
C LEU A 149 5.40 -13.84 -3.79
N MET A 150 4.70 -14.96 -3.58
CA MET A 150 3.74 -15.51 -4.56
C MET A 150 2.62 -14.54 -4.92
N THR A 151 2.15 -13.73 -3.96
CA THR A 151 1.06 -12.78 -4.17
C THR A 151 1.54 -11.39 -4.57
N ALA A 152 2.75 -11.00 -4.15
CA ALA A 152 3.31 -9.68 -4.42
C ALA A 152 3.94 -9.55 -5.82
N ILE A 153 4.52 -10.63 -6.36
CA ILE A 153 5.21 -10.57 -7.66
C ILE A 153 4.21 -10.61 -8.80
N ASN A 154 4.19 -9.54 -9.58
CA ASN A 154 3.25 -9.33 -10.68
C ASN A 154 3.93 -8.78 -11.96
N THR A 155 5.26 -8.93 -12.08
CA THR A 155 6.01 -8.57 -13.29
C THR A 155 6.97 -9.67 -13.69
N GLN A 156 7.19 -9.84 -14.99
CA GLN A 156 8.13 -10.84 -15.52
C GLN A 156 9.56 -10.62 -15.01
N ARG A 157 9.98 -9.35 -14.88
CA ARG A 157 11.30 -8.99 -14.36
C ARG A 157 11.53 -9.51 -12.95
N LYS A 158 10.63 -9.19 -12.02
CA LYS A 158 10.73 -9.65 -10.62
C LYS A 158 10.54 -11.15 -10.47
N PHE A 159 9.73 -11.75 -11.34
CA PHE A 159 9.60 -13.20 -11.40
C PHE A 159 10.91 -13.90 -11.81
N ASN A 160 11.64 -13.36 -12.79
CA ASN A 160 12.94 -13.90 -13.19
C ASN A 160 13.98 -13.75 -12.06
N GLU A 161 14.01 -12.59 -11.38
CA GLU A 161 14.87 -12.38 -10.20
C GLU A 161 14.58 -13.41 -9.09
N LEU A 162 13.29 -13.68 -8.81
CA LEU A 162 12.91 -14.69 -7.81
C LEU A 162 13.30 -16.11 -8.25
N LYS A 163 13.18 -16.46 -9.54
CA LYS A 163 13.60 -17.78 -10.04
C LYS A 163 15.07 -18.06 -9.76
N SER A 164 15.95 -17.07 -9.98
CA SER A 164 17.36 -17.19 -9.62
C SER A 164 17.56 -17.42 -8.11
N LEU A 165 16.85 -16.65 -7.29
CA LEU A 165 16.94 -16.76 -5.84
C LEU A 165 16.40 -18.09 -5.29
N LEU A 166 15.34 -18.64 -5.91
CA LEU A 166 14.81 -19.96 -5.55
C LEU A 166 15.80 -21.08 -5.87
N ASN A 167 16.53 -20.99 -6.98
CA ASN A 167 17.57 -21.96 -7.32
C ASN A 167 18.74 -21.89 -6.33
N GLU A 168 19.18 -20.68 -5.97
CA GLU A 168 20.19 -20.48 -4.91
C GLU A 168 19.74 -21.11 -3.58
N ALA A 169 18.49 -20.90 -3.18
CA ALA A 169 17.93 -21.52 -1.98
C ALA A 169 17.83 -23.05 -2.05
N ILE A 170 17.67 -23.64 -3.25
CA ILE A 170 17.73 -25.09 -3.45
C ILE A 170 19.18 -25.58 -3.29
N ASP A 171 20.13 -24.91 -3.92
CA ASP A 171 21.55 -25.26 -3.88
C ASP A 171 22.10 -25.22 -2.44
N GLU A 172 21.60 -24.30 -1.61
CA GLU A 172 21.93 -24.18 -0.19
C GLU A 172 21.13 -25.14 0.72
N GLY A 173 20.18 -25.91 0.17
CA GLY A 173 19.35 -26.85 0.93
C GLY A 173 18.29 -26.20 1.83
N ILE A 174 18.01 -24.90 1.61
CA ILE A 174 16.95 -24.16 2.33
C ILE A 174 15.57 -24.57 1.82
N LEU A 175 15.43 -24.76 0.51
CA LEU A 175 14.20 -25.17 -0.14
C LEU A 175 14.38 -26.50 -0.88
N THR A 176 13.30 -27.28 -0.94
CA THR A 176 13.19 -28.39 -1.87
C THR A 176 12.81 -27.91 -3.27
N GLN A 177 13.15 -28.70 -4.29
CA GLN A 177 12.69 -28.44 -5.66
C GLN A 177 11.16 -28.34 -5.77
N ILE A 178 10.44 -29.11 -4.95
CA ILE A 178 8.96 -29.09 -4.91
C ILE A 178 8.46 -27.71 -4.43
N GLN A 179 8.98 -27.21 -3.31
CA GLN A 179 8.61 -25.90 -2.76
C GLN A 179 8.90 -24.74 -3.72
N ALA A 180 10.04 -24.79 -4.43
CA ALA A 180 10.38 -23.81 -5.45
C ALA A 180 9.42 -23.88 -6.65
N ASN A 181 9.12 -25.09 -7.14
CA ASN A 181 8.22 -25.29 -8.28
C ASN A 181 6.78 -24.83 -7.96
N GLU A 182 6.29 -25.06 -6.74
CA GLU A 182 4.98 -24.54 -6.29
C GLU A 182 4.93 -23.00 -6.35
N THR A 183 5.99 -22.35 -5.87
CA THR A 183 6.13 -20.89 -5.88
C THR A 183 6.14 -20.35 -7.30
N ILE A 184 6.93 -20.99 -8.17
CA ILE A 184 7.01 -20.66 -9.59
C ILE A 184 5.65 -20.81 -10.26
N ALA A 185 4.96 -21.92 -10.05
CA ALA A 185 3.66 -22.20 -10.67
C ALA A 185 2.58 -21.20 -10.24
N ALA A 186 2.57 -20.79 -8.96
CA ALA A 186 1.64 -19.80 -8.45
C ALA A 186 1.82 -18.43 -9.14
N ILE A 187 3.07 -17.97 -9.26
CA ILE A 187 3.38 -16.69 -9.91
C ILE A 187 3.12 -16.74 -11.42
N GLU A 188 3.48 -17.84 -12.10
CA GLU A 188 3.19 -18.02 -13.52
C GLU A 188 1.68 -17.97 -13.80
N LYS A 189 0.87 -18.52 -12.91
CA LYS A 189 -0.60 -18.43 -13.01
C LYS A 189 -1.06 -16.97 -12.93
N ASN A 190 -0.51 -16.18 -12.00
CA ASN A 190 -0.85 -14.77 -11.85
C ASN A 190 -0.45 -13.95 -13.08
N LEU A 191 0.77 -14.16 -13.58
CA LEU A 191 1.27 -13.48 -14.79
C LEU A 191 0.44 -13.82 -16.03
N LYS A 192 0.07 -15.10 -16.22
CA LYS A 192 -0.81 -15.53 -17.33
C LYS A 192 -2.21 -14.92 -17.23
N TRP A 193 -2.75 -14.81 -16.02
CA TRP A 193 -4.02 -14.13 -15.81
C TRP A 193 -3.93 -12.65 -16.23
N GLN A 194 -2.87 -11.96 -15.84
CA GLN A 194 -2.65 -10.57 -16.22
C GLN A 194 -2.49 -10.41 -17.73
N GLU A 195 -1.65 -11.22 -18.37
CA GLU A 195 -1.46 -11.21 -19.82
C GLU A 195 -2.79 -11.39 -20.57
N LYS A 196 -3.65 -12.30 -20.08
CA LYS A 196 -4.95 -12.58 -20.70
C LYS A 196 -5.97 -11.46 -20.51
N HIS A 197 -5.99 -10.79 -19.35
CA HIS A 197 -7.11 -9.93 -18.95
C HIS A 197 -6.77 -8.43 -18.94
N LEU A 198 -5.50 -8.04 -18.96
CA LEU A 198 -5.08 -6.65 -18.79
C LEU A 198 -5.62 -5.72 -19.87
N ASP A 199 -5.61 -6.15 -21.13
CA ASP A 199 -6.08 -5.30 -22.24
C ASP A 199 -7.60 -5.10 -22.22
N ASP A 200 -8.37 -6.13 -21.84
CA ASP A 200 -9.83 -6.00 -21.68
C ASP A 200 -10.17 -5.05 -20.53
N ILE A 201 -9.41 -5.13 -19.43
CA ILE A 201 -9.55 -4.22 -18.29
C ILE A 201 -9.21 -2.78 -18.68
N LYS A 202 -8.12 -2.57 -19.43
CA LYS A 202 -7.75 -1.24 -19.94
C LYS A 202 -8.85 -0.67 -20.84
N LYS A 203 -9.33 -1.45 -21.82
CA LYS A 203 -10.41 -1.03 -22.72
C LYS A 203 -11.70 -0.72 -21.96
N TRP A 204 -12.02 -1.48 -20.90
CA TRP A 204 -13.18 -1.18 -20.07
C TRP A 204 -13.06 0.21 -19.43
N PHE A 205 -11.90 0.53 -18.85
CA PHE A 205 -11.65 1.85 -18.28
C PHE A 205 -11.65 2.98 -19.33
N GLU A 206 -11.09 2.74 -20.51
CA GLU A 206 -11.04 3.74 -21.59
C GLU A 206 -12.42 4.04 -22.19
N ASN A 207 -13.33 3.07 -22.23
CA ASN A 207 -14.66 3.24 -22.82
C ASN A 207 -15.68 3.89 -21.86
N ASP A 208 -15.49 3.77 -20.55
CA ASP A 208 -16.38 4.38 -19.55
C ASP A 208 -16.18 5.91 -19.46
N ASP A 209 -15.02 6.43 -19.87
CA ASP A 209 -14.76 7.88 -19.94
C ASP A 209 -15.48 8.60 -21.11
N VAL A 210 -16.12 7.87 -22.05
CA VAL A 210 -16.65 8.44 -23.31
C VAL A 210 -18.17 8.66 -23.29
N LYS A 211 -18.87 8.39 -22.19
CA LYS A 211 -20.31 8.73 -22.07
C LYS A 211 -20.50 10.12 -21.45
N GLU A 212 -20.06 11.15 -22.16
CA GLU A 212 -20.69 12.47 -22.04
C GLU A 212 -22.11 12.32 -22.58
N GLU A 213 -23.10 12.24 -21.69
CA GLU A 213 -24.49 12.43 -22.10
C GLU A 213 -24.60 13.81 -22.76
N GLU A 214 -24.89 13.84 -24.06
CA GLU A 214 -25.34 15.05 -24.74
C GLU A 214 -26.63 15.53 -24.04
N THR A 215 -26.47 16.38 -23.03
CA THR A 215 -27.58 17.08 -22.41
C THR A 215 -28.21 17.96 -23.48
N THR A 216 -29.31 17.49 -24.07
CA THR A 216 -30.15 18.29 -24.95
C THR A 216 -30.67 19.47 -24.13
N THR A 217 -30.05 20.63 -24.32
CA THR A 217 -30.41 21.85 -23.59
C THR A 217 -31.68 22.40 -24.21
N THR A 218 -32.84 22.08 -23.62
CA THR A 218 -34.07 22.82 -23.91
C THR A 218 -33.92 24.21 -23.30
N ALA A 219 -33.69 25.22 -24.15
CA ALA A 219 -33.52 26.61 -23.75
C ALA A 219 -34.72 27.10 -22.92
N THR A 220 -34.54 27.21 -21.60
CA THR A 220 -35.42 27.99 -20.74
C THR A 220 -34.71 29.29 -20.44
N VAL A 221 -35.27 30.39 -20.96
CA VAL A 221 -34.79 31.75 -20.74
C VAL A 221 -35.00 32.11 -19.27
N ALA A 222 -33.92 32.27 -18.50
CA ALA A 222 -33.98 32.99 -17.22
C ALA A 222 -32.63 33.64 -16.83
N THR A 223 -32.79 34.92 -16.52
CA THR A 223 -31.95 35.98 -15.97
C THR A 223 -30.66 35.63 -15.23
N THR A 224 -29.61 36.32 -15.66
CA THR A 224 -28.24 36.39 -15.13
C THR A 224 -28.17 36.78 -13.65
N ILE A 225 -27.52 35.93 -12.84
CA ILE A 225 -26.84 36.36 -11.61
C ILE A 225 -25.44 35.75 -11.66
N GLU A 226 -24.42 36.59 -11.78
CA GLU A 226 -23.01 36.20 -11.78
C GLU A 226 -22.57 35.79 -10.38
N THR A 227 -22.05 34.57 -10.22
CA THR A 227 -21.20 34.23 -9.07
C THR A 227 -20.05 33.37 -9.56
N THR A 228 -18.85 33.91 -9.42
CA THR A 228 -17.57 33.33 -9.84
C THR A 228 -17.08 32.31 -8.82
N THR A 229 -17.01 31.04 -9.20
CA THR A 229 -16.23 30.03 -8.46
C THR A 229 -15.38 29.24 -9.44
N GLN A 230 -14.07 29.22 -9.18
CA GLN A 230 -13.01 28.67 -10.02
C GLN A 230 -12.49 27.36 -9.40
N GLY A 231 -12.33 26.31 -10.22
CA GLY A 231 -11.58 25.08 -9.90
C GLY A 231 -12.46 23.86 -9.60
N ALA A 232 -12.19 22.64 -10.05
CA ALA A 232 -11.01 22.09 -10.72
C ALA A 232 -11.45 20.89 -11.58
N ASN A 233 -11.16 20.92 -12.87
CA ASN A 233 -11.28 19.75 -13.75
C ASN A 233 -9.93 19.04 -13.80
N GLY A 234 -9.84 17.85 -13.19
CA GLY A 234 -8.68 17.00 -13.36
C GLY A 234 -8.68 15.78 -12.44
N LYS A 235 -8.65 14.59 -13.06
CA LYS A 235 -8.26 13.26 -12.52
C LYS A 235 -9.37 12.39 -11.92
N ILE A 236 -10.24 11.84 -12.78
CA ILE A 236 -11.07 10.65 -12.45
C ILE A 236 -10.30 9.32 -12.71
N ILE A 237 -9.24 9.35 -13.53
CA ILE A 237 -8.46 8.17 -13.93
C ILE A 237 -7.79 7.45 -12.73
N SER A 238 -7.52 8.14 -11.62
CA SER A 238 -6.78 7.56 -10.48
C SER A 238 -7.61 6.60 -9.61
N PHE A 239 -8.93 6.73 -9.62
CA PHE A 239 -9.81 6.02 -8.67
C PHE A 239 -9.98 4.53 -8.99
N TYR A 240 -9.69 4.16 -10.23
CA TYR A 240 -10.14 2.92 -10.83
C TYR A 240 -9.07 1.81 -10.89
N LEU A 241 -7.80 2.19 -11.04
CA LEU A 241 -6.64 1.28 -10.91
C LEU A 241 -6.57 0.62 -9.54
N LEU A 242 -7.15 1.26 -8.53
CA LEU A 242 -7.15 0.77 -7.17
C LEU A 242 -8.09 -0.41 -6.93
N CYS A 243 -9.29 -0.39 -7.52
CA CYS A 243 -10.26 -1.48 -7.42
C CYS A 243 -9.69 -2.79 -7.98
N LEU A 244 -8.80 -2.72 -8.97
CA LEU A 244 -8.17 -3.90 -9.56
C LEU A 244 -7.21 -4.60 -8.57
N SER A 245 -6.48 -3.83 -7.76
CA SER A 245 -5.59 -4.40 -6.73
C SER A 245 -6.37 -5.10 -5.61
N ILE A 246 -7.55 -4.57 -5.25
CA ILE A 246 -8.44 -5.15 -4.24
C ILE A 246 -9.13 -6.42 -4.76
N LEU A 247 -9.61 -6.41 -6.01
CA LEU A 247 -10.24 -7.59 -6.64
C LEU A 247 -9.27 -8.76 -6.83
N LEU A 248 -7.97 -8.48 -7.04
CA LEU A 248 -6.94 -9.51 -7.12
C LEU A 248 -6.61 -10.15 -5.76
N THR A 249 -6.84 -9.45 -4.64
CA THR A 249 -6.62 -9.99 -3.30
C THR A 249 -7.81 -10.74 -2.69
N ILE A 250 -9.03 -10.58 -3.22
CA ILE A 250 -10.26 -11.16 -2.62
C ILE A 250 -10.58 -12.58 -3.14
N ASN A 251 -9.95 -13.04 -4.23
CA ASN A 251 -10.20 -14.36 -4.83
C ASN A 251 -9.25 -15.49 -4.34
N HIS A 252 -8.64 -15.33 -3.16
CA HIS A 252 -7.86 -16.35 -2.46
C HIS A 252 -8.21 -16.39 -0.98
#